data_AF-A0A0H3U749-F1
#
_entry.id   AF-A0A0H3U749-F1
#
_cell.length_a   1.000
_cell.length_b   1.000
_cell.length_c   1.000
_cell.angle_alpha   90.00
_cell.angle_beta   90.00
_cell.angle_gamma   90.00
#
_symmetry.space_group_name_H-M   'P 1'
#
loop_
_entity.id
_entity.type
_entity.pdbx_description
1 polymer ?
#
loop_
_entity_poly.entity_id
_entity_poly.type
_entity_poly.pdbx_seq_one_letter_code
_entity_poly.pdbx_strand_id
1 'polypeptide(L)'
;MLKYAMMGKVMTVLGMLGASFSLAFYHLPLIFGIVPRTITNLTDQPGALLPLQSVYLYNISTPLRFYLTEVSELIGGICAITAYTGIDVLFGVIVLHACGQLENLAKRVEVIVGETNFSDVLRLHVQNHCRLIQFVMKIEQSCSLMLLGLFASVALTFCVLGFQLIEACTDKNLDISMPQVIFYIQFLSYCMFLMFVYWLGRPKSSQLR
;
A
#
# COMPACT_ATOMS: atom_id res chain seq x y z
N MET A 1 21.86 -7.51 -8.38
CA MET A 1 20.79 -8.24 -7.63
C MET A 1 20.71 -7.93 -6.14
N LEU A 2 21.79 -8.05 -5.34
CA LEU A 2 21.71 -7.90 -3.87
C LEU A 2 21.10 -6.56 -3.43
N LYS A 3 21.49 -5.46 -4.10
CA LYS A 3 20.93 -4.12 -3.90
C LYS A 3 19.40 -4.08 -4.02
N TYR A 4 18.84 -4.63 -5.10
CA TYR A 4 17.39 -4.64 -5.34
C TYR A 4 16.65 -5.57 -4.38
N ALA A 5 17.27 -6.70 -4.00
CA ALA A 5 16.71 -7.59 -2.99
C ALA A 5 16.64 -6.91 -1.62
N MET A 6 17.68 -6.15 -1.23
CA MET A 6 17.66 -5.36 0.01
C MET A 6 16.58 -4.27 -0.05
N MET A 7 16.47 -3.57 -1.17
CA MET A 7 15.44 -2.54 -1.37
C MET A 7 14.02 -3.13 -1.27
N GLY A 8 13.77 -4.30 -1.88
CA GLY A 8 12.49 -5.01 -1.76
C GLY A 8 12.18 -5.47 -0.33
N LYS A 9 13.18 -5.93 0.43
CA LYS A 9 13.03 -6.26 1.85
C LYS A 9 12.67 -5.04 2.69
N VAL A 10 13.38 -3.92 2.52
CA VAL A 10 13.11 -2.67 3.23
C VAL A 10 11.69 -2.18 2.93
N MET A 11 11.31 -2.19 1.65
CA MET A 11 9.95 -1.82 1.21
C MET A 11 8.87 -2.69 1.86
N THR A 12 9.09 -4.01 1.92
CA THR A 12 8.16 -4.95 2.59
C THR A 12 8.02 -4.63 4.07
N VAL A 13 9.14 -4.45 4.78
CA VAL A 13 9.14 -4.18 6.21
C VAL A 13 8.45 -2.84 6.52
N LEU A 14 8.81 -1.77 5.82
CA LEU A 14 8.20 -0.46 6.01
C LEU A 14 6.71 -0.45 5.66
N GLY A 15 6.32 -1.12 4.57
CA GLY A 15 4.92 -1.24 4.16
C GLY A 15 4.08 -1.95 5.22
N MET A 16 4.56 -3.07 5.75
CA MET A 16 3.86 -3.85 6.79
C MET A 16 3.84 -3.14 8.15
N LEU A 17 4.91 -2.42 8.51
CA LEU A 17 4.92 -1.59 9.72
C LEU A 17 3.91 -0.45 9.61
N GLY A 18 3.88 0.26 8.48
CA GLY A 18 2.90 1.33 8.22
C GLY A 18 1.46 0.83 8.31
N ALA A 19 1.16 -0.32 7.69
CA ALA A 19 -0.14 -0.98 7.78
C ALA A 19 -0.51 -1.30 9.24
N SER A 20 0.40 -1.92 9.99
CA SER A 20 0.17 -2.28 11.40
C SER A 20 -0.09 -1.04 12.26
N PHE A 21 0.63 0.06 12.01
CA PHE A 21 0.37 1.34 12.67
C PHE A 21 -1.02 1.88 12.34
N SER A 22 -1.43 1.89 11.08
CA SER A 22 -2.77 2.38 10.68
C SER A 22 -3.89 1.58 11.36
N LEU A 23 -3.76 0.26 11.44
CA LEU A 23 -4.74 -0.59 12.13
C LEU A 23 -4.79 -0.29 13.64
N ALA A 24 -3.62 -0.08 14.26
CA ALA A 24 -3.53 0.26 15.68
C ALA A 24 -4.18 1.62 15.96
N PHE A 25 -3.89 2.66 15.17
CA PHE A 25 -4.53 3.98 15.35
C PHE A 25 -6.05 3.94 15.15
N TYR A 26 -6.55 3.02 14.34
CA TYR A 26 -7.98 2.87 14.09
C TYR A 26 -8.72 2.11 15.21
N HIS A 27 -8.16 1.01 15.73
CA HIS A 27 -8.84 0.16 16.72
C HIS A 27 -8.43 0.43 18.18
N LEU A 28 -7.18 0.80 18.46
CA LEU A 28 -6.68 0.97 19.84
C LEU A 28 -7.44 2.04 20.67
N PRO A 29 -7.89 3.18 20.10
CA PRO A 29 -8.66 4.17 20.85
C PRO A 29 -9.93 3.59 21.50
N LEU A 30 -10.51 2.55 20.91
CA LEU A 30 -11.74 1.91 21.40
C LEU A 30 -11.56 1.27 22.78
N ILE A 31 -10.35 0.78 23.10
CA ILE A 31 -10.01 0.22 24.43
C ILE A 31 -10.15 1.29 25.53
N PHE A 32 -9.90 2.54 25.17
CA PHE A 32 -10.05 3.69 26.08
C PHE A 32 -11.46 4.31 26.02
N GLY A 33 -12.40 3.67 25.34
CA GLY A 33 -13.76 4.18 25.13
C GLY A 33 -13.84 5.35 24.14
N ILE A 34 -12.77 5.60 23.37
CA ILE A 34 -12.73 6.67 22.38
C ILE A 34 -13.02 6.08 21.01
N VAL A 35 -14.06 6.59 20.36
CA VAL A 35 -14.45 6.15 19.02
C VAL A 35 -13.86 7.12 18.00
N PRO A 36 -12.98 6.69 17.09
CA PRO A 36 -12.32 7.58 16.13
C PRO A 36 -13.20 7.84 14.90
N ARG A 37 -14.49 8.15 15.11
CA ARG A 37 -15.41 8.59 14.05
C ARG A 37 -16.39 9.64 14.54
N THR A 38 -16.83 10.47 13.62
CA THR A 38 -17.91 11.44 13.84
C THR A 38 -19.25 10.70 13.90
N ILE A 39 -20.00 10.90 14.99
CA ILE A 39 -21.33 10.30 15.17
C ILE A 39 -22.33 11.07 14.32
N THR A 40 -22.63 10.54 13.14
CA THR A 40 -23.53 11.18 12.17
C THR A 40 -24.80 10.36 11.92
N ASN A 41 -24.83 9.11 12.35
CA ASN A 41 -25.92 8.20 12.03
C ASN A 41 -27.00 8.19 13.12
N LEU A 42 -28.26 8.36 12.71
CA LEU A 42 -29.42 8.29 13.61
C LEU A 42 -29.62 6.88 14.20
N THR A 43 -29.13 5.83 13.55
CA THR A 43 -29.18 4.46 14.07
C THR A 43 -28.01 4.11 15.00
N ASP A 44 -27.08 5.03 15.26
CA ASP A 44 -26.00 4.78 16.22
C ASP A 44 -26.58 4.61 17.63
N GLN A 45 -26.26 3.49 18.27
CA GLN A 45 -26.75 3.18 19.62
C GLN A 45 -25.82 3.80 20.67
N PRO A 46 -26.35 4.56 21.65
CA PRO A 46 -25.55 5.12 22.74
C PRO A 46 -24.82 4.01 23.51
N GLY A 47 -23.49 4.10 23.62
CA GLY A 47 -22.66 3.14 24.35
C GLY A 47 -22.28 1.86 23.59
N ALA A 48 -22.75 1.66 22.35
CA ALA A 48 -22.37 0.54 21.48
C ALA A 48 -21.82 1.05 20.14
N LEU A 49 -20.82 1.93 20.22
CA LEU A 49 -20.21 2.56 19.06
C LEU A 49 -18.95 1.80 18.63
N LEU A 50 -18.98 1.26 17.43
CA LEU A 50 -17.83 0.62 16.80
C LEU A 50 -17.06 1.62 15.92
N PRO A 51 -15.74 1.41 15.69
CA PRO A 51 -14.92 2.25 14.82
C PRO A 51 -15.45 2.31 13.39
N LEU A 52 -15.89 1.16 12.85
CA LEU A 52 -16.49 1.09 11.53
C LEU A 52 -17.98 1.46 11.60
N GLN A 53 -18.34 2.55 10.94
CA GLN A 53 -19.74 2.92 10.76
C GLN A 53 -20.40 1.98 9.75
N SER A 54 -21.20 1.04 10.24
CA SER A 54 -21.92 0.08 9.40
C SER A 54 -23.32 -0.20 9.94
N VAL A 55 -24.21 -0.66 9.06
CA VAL A 55 -25.56 -1.10 9.43
C VAL A 55 -25.53 -2.60 9.67
N TYR A 56 -25.79 -2.99 10.92
CA TYR A 56 -25.78 -4.38 11.35
C TYR A 56 -27.18 -5.00 11.31
N LEU A 57 -27.30 -6.20 10.73
CA LEU A 57 -28.57 -6.93 10.59
C LEU A 57 -29.08 -7.53 11.92
N TYR A 58 -28.35 -7.34 13.01
CA TYR A 58 -28.68 -7.84 14.34
C TYR A 58 -28.44 -6.76 15.39
N ASN A 59 -29.09 -6.90 16.54
CA ASN A 59 -28.93 -5.94 17.62
C ASN A 59 -27.57 -6.12 18.32
N ILE A 60 -26.76 -5.05 18.34
CA ILE A 60 -25.44 -4.99 18.97
C ILE A 60 -25.50 -4.52 20.44
N SER A 61 -26.63 -4.00 20.93
CA SER A 61 -26.72 -3.42 22.29
C SER A 61 -26.30 -4.37 23.42
N THR A 62 -26.29 -5.68 23.20
CA THR A 62 -25.83 -6.65 24.19
C THR A 62 -24.29 -6.73 24.20
N PRO A 63 -23.64 -6.72 25.38
CA PRO A 63 -22.18 -6.65 25.48
C PRO A 63 -21.47 -7.80 24.75
N LEU A 64 -22.00 -9.02 24.83
CA LEU A 64 -21.42 -10.17 24.12
C LEU A 64 -21.37 -9.96 22.60
N ARG A 65 -22.47 -9.45 22.02
CA ARG A 65 -22.52 -9.21 20.57
C ARG A 65 -21.62 -8.05 20.17
N PHE A 66 -21.58 -6.99 20.96
CA PHE A 66 -20.66 -5.87 20.75
C PHE A 66 -19.20 -6.33 20.64
N TYR A 67 -18.70 -7.10 21.61
CA TYR A 67 -17.33 -7.59 21.57
C TYR A 67 -17.08 -8.58 20.42
N LEU A 68 -18.05 -9.43 20.08
CA LEU A 68 -17.93 -10.31 18.91
C LEU A 68 -17.85 -9.52 17.61
N THR A 69 -18.65 -8.46 17.46
CA THR A 69 -18.61 -7.58 16.29
C THR A 69 -17.29 -6.82 16.22
N GLU A 70 -16.82 -6.28 17.33
CA GLU A 70 -15.51 -5.62 17.42
C GLU A 70 -14.36 -6.53 16.98
N VAL A 71 -14.32 -7.78 17.48
CA VAL A 71 -13.32 -8.77 17.07
C VAL A 71 -13.46 -9.10 15.58
N SER A 72 -14.69 -9.18 15.06
CA SER A 72 -14.91 -9.43 13.63
C SER A 72 -14.44 -8.27 12.75
N GLU A 73 -14.64 -7.02 13.18
CA GLU A 73 -14.11 -5.83 12.50
C GLU A 73 -12.59 -5.82 12.51
N LEU A 74 -11.96 -6.17 13.63
CA LEU A 74 -10.50 -6.24 13.74
C LEU A 74 -9.92 -7.32 12.79
N ILE A 75 -10.51 -8.52 12.77
CA ILE A 75 -10.10 -9.59 11.86
C ILE A 75 -10.28 -9.14 10.40
N GLY A 76 -11.43 -8.55 10.08
CA GLY A 76 -11.71 -7.99 8.75
C GLY A 76 -10.69 -6.92 8.35
N GLY A 77 -10.34 -6.03 9.27
CA GLY A 77 -9.32 -5.00 9.10
C GLY A 77 -7.93 -5.58 8.84
N ILE A 78 -7.51 -6.60 9.60
CA ILE A 78 -6.24 -7.32 9.38
C ILE A 78 -6.21 -7.95 7.99
N CYS A 79 -7.29 -8.63 7.60
CA CYS A 79 -7.39 -9.25 6.27
C CYS A 79 -7.31 -8.19 5.16
N ALA A 80 -8.10 -7.12 5.26
CA ALA A 80 -8.15 -6.06 4.27
C ALA A 80 -6.80 -5.35 4.11
N ILE A 81 -6.17 -4.95 5.21
CA ILE A 81 -4.91 -4.21 5.17
C ILE A 81 -3.76 -5.08 4.68
N THR A 82 -3.71 -6.35 5.10
CA THR A 82 -2.68 -7.30 4.64
C THR A 82 -2.84 -7.62 3.16
N ALA A 83 -4.08 -7.80 2.69
CA ALA A 83 -4.35 -8.04 1.26
C ALA A 83 -3.94 -6.82 0.42
N TYR A 84 -4.30 -5.62 0.86
CA TYR A 84 -3.96 -4.37 0.17
C TYR A 84 -2.44 -4.16 0.12
N THR A 85 -1.78 -4.09 1.28
CA THR A 85 -0.34 -3.86 1.37
C THR A 85 0.46 -4.99 0.72
N GLY A 86 -0.02 -6.23 0.82
CA GLY A 86 0.62 -7.39 0.22
C GLY A 86 0.68 -7.32 -1.31
N ILE A 87 -0.40 -6.88 -1.95
CA ILE A 87 -0.44 -6.68 -3.41
C ILE A 87 0.55 -5.59 -3.84
N ASP A 88 0.56 -4.45 -3.15
CA ASP A 88 1.47 -3.34 -3.43
C ASP A 88 2.94 -3.75 -3.28
N VAL A 89 3.27 -4.44 -2.19
CA VAL A 89 4.62 -4.93 -1.93
C VAL A 89 5.03 -5.98 -2.97
N LEU A 90 4.14 -6.92 -3.31
CA LEU A 90 4.42 -7.93 -4.33
C LEU A 90 4.74 -7.28 -5.67
N PHE A 91 3.94 -6.31 -6.08
CA PHE A 91 4.16 -5.55 -7.30
C PHE A 91 5.53 -4.84 -7.27
N GLY A 92 5.81 -4.11 -6.19
CA GLY A 92 7.09 -3.41 -6.04
C GLY A 92 8.29 -4.36 -6.10
N VAL A 93 8.22 -5.53 -5.46
CA VAL A 93 9.30 -6.53 -5.48
C VAL A 93 9.50 -7.08 -6.89
N ILE A 94 8.43 -7.34 -7.63
CA ILE A 94 8.49 -7.82 -9.02
C ILE A 94 9.17 -6.78 -9.92
N VAL A 95 8.81 -5.50 -9.81
CA VAL A 95 9.45 -4.41 -10.59
C VAL A 95 10.94 -4.30 -10.23
N LEU A 96 11.28 -4.33 -8.95
CA LEU A 96 12.68 -4.30 -8.49
C LEU A 96 13.47 -5.52 -8.99
N HIS A 97 12.84 -6.69 -9.05
CA HIS A 97 13.44 -7.88 -9.63
C HIS A 97 13.74 -7.68 -11.13
N ALA A 98 12.78 -7.18 -11.90
CA ALA A 98 12.97 -6.89 -13.33
C ALA A 98 14.11 -5.89 -13.55
N CYS A 99 14.14 -4.79 -12.78
CA CYS A 99 15.23 -3.81 -12.82
C CYS A 99 16.59 -4.43 -12.50
N GLY A 100 16.65 -5.33 -11.51
CA GLY A 100 17.88 -6.05 -11.16
C GLY A 100 18.36 -7.01 -12.26
N GLN A 101 17.43 -7.70 -12.93
CA GLN A 101 17.75 -8.55 -14.07
C GLN A 101 18.27 -7.72 -15.26
N LEU A 102 17.69 -6.54 -15.51
CA LEU A 102 18.15 -5.61 -16.55
C LEU A 102 19.57 -5.11 -16.27
N GLU A 103 19.86 -4.68 -15.03
CA GLU A 103 21.20 -4.20 -14.65
C GLU A 103 22.25 -5.32 -14.78
N ASN A 104 21.89 -6.54 -14.36
CA ASN A 104 22.76 -7.71 -14.52
C ASN A 104 23.06 -8.01 -16.00
N LEU A 105 22.03 -7.94 -16.85
CA LEU A 105 22.17 -8.20 -18.27
C LEU A 105 23.07 -7.15 -18.93
N ALA A 106 22.88 -5.86 -18.61
CA ALA A 106 23.71 -4.77 -19.11
C ALA A 106 25.20 -4.98 -18.77
N LYS A 107 25.50 -5.28 -17.49
CA LYS A 107 26.87 -5.58 -17.03
C LYS A 107 27.51 -6.76 -17.77
N ARG A 108 26.72 -7.80 -18.06
CA ARG A 108 27.26 -8.96 -18.79
C ARG A 108 27.55 -8.61 -20.25
N VAL A 109 26.71 -7.80 -20.89
CA VAL A 109 26.93 -7.33 -22.27
C VAL A 109 28.20 -6.48 -22.39
N GLU A 110 28.51 -5.64 -21.40
CA GLU A 110 29.74 -4.82 -21.39
C GLU A 110 31.03 -5.67 -21.44
N VAL A 111 31.01 -6.87 -20.87
CA VAL A 111 32.19 -7.75 -20.76
C VAL A 111 32.36 -8.67 -21.98
N ILE A 112 31.38 -8.72 -22.89
CA ILE A 112 31.38 -9.64 -24.06
C ILE A 112 32.54 -9.38 -25.03
N VAL A 113 33.11 -8.17 -25.07
CA VAL A 113 34.10 -7.76 -26.08
C VAL A 113 35.41 -8.57 -26.02
N GLY A 114 35.67 -9.33 -24.95
CA GLY A 114 36.88 -10.17 -24.80
C GLY A 114 36.68 -11.69 -24.96
N GLU A 115 35.48 -12.16 -25.28
CA GLU A 115 35.15 -13.60 -25.30
C GLU A 115 35.57 -14.30 -26.61
N THR A 116 36.23 -15.45 -26.51
CA THR A 116 36.66 -16.25 -27.68
C THR A 116 35.49 -16.82 -28.47
N ASN A 117 34.33 -17.01 -27.82
CA ASN A 117 33.08 -17.51 -28.42
C ASN A 117 32.01 -16.40 -28.50
N PHE A 118 32.41 -15.20 -28.96
CA PHE A 118 31.56 -14.00 -29.01
C PHE A 118 30.15 -14.24 -29.57
N SER A 119 30.02 -15.01 -30.66
CA SER A 119 28.73 -15.25 -31.32
C SER A 119 27.73 -16.01 -30.44
N ASP A 120 28.18 -17.11 -29.81
CA ASP A 120 27.33 -17.93 -28.94
C ASP A 120 26.96 -17.18 -27.66
N VAL A 121 27.93 -16.46 -27.09
CA VAL A 121 27.73 -15.63 -25.90
C VAL A 121 26.72 -14.52 -26.21
N LEU A 122 26.88 -13.80 -27.33
CA LEU A 122 25.94 -12.76 -27.74
C LEU A 122 24.53 -13.31 -27.95
N ARG A 123 24.40 -14.48 -28.60
CA ARG A 123 23.10 -15.14 -28.81
C ARG A 123 22.39 -15.43 -27.48
N LEU A 124 23.11 -15.92 -26.47
CA LEU A 124 22.57 -16.17 -25.14
C LEU A 124 22.06 -14.87 -24.47
N HIS A 125 22.83 -13.78 -24.58
CA HIS A 125 22.45 -12.49 -24.00
C HIS A 125 21.21 -11.89 -24.67
N VAL A 126 21.12 -11.95 -26.00
CA VAL A 126 19.93 -11.53 -26.75
C VAL A 126 18.71 -12.36 -26.34
N GLN A 127 18.87 -13.68 -26.21
CA GLN A 127 17.77 -14.55 -25.76
C GLN A 127 17.30 -14.19 -24.34
N ASN A 128 18.23 -13.90 -23.42
CA ASN A 128 17.90 -13.45 -22.07
C ASN A 128 17.22 -12.07 -22.06
N HIS A 129 17.66 -11.14 -22.91
CA HIS A 129 17.02 -9.84 -23.10
C HIS A 129 15.56 -9.99 -23.57
N CYS A 130 15.33 -10.81 -24.60
CA CYS A 130 13.98 -11.07 -25.12
C CYS A 130 13.08 -11.71 -24.06
N ARG A 131 13.58 -12.67 -23.28
CA ARG A 131 12.84 -13.28 -22.17
C ARG A 131 12.47 -12.25 -21.10
N LEU A 132 13.38 -11.33 -20.78
CA LEU A 132 13.14 -10.29 -19.80
C LEU A 132 12.12 -9.25 -20.27
N ILE A 133 12.16 -8.86 -21.54
CA ILE A 133 11.11 -8.02 -22.14
C ILE A 133 9.75 -8.71 -22.05
N GLN A 134 9.68 -10.00 -22.43
CA GLN A 134 8.42 -10.76 -22.33
C GLN A 134 7.90 -10.84 -20.89
N PHE A 135 8.79 -10.98 -19.90
CA PHE A 135 8.43 -10.95 -18.49
C PHE A 135 7.84 -9.59 -18.08
N VAL A 136 8.51 -8.48 -18.42
CA VAL A 136 8.03 -7.12 -18.12
C VAL A 136 6.69 -6.84 -18.79
N MET A 137 6.52 -7.21 -20.07
CA MET A 137 5.26 -7.03 -20.79
C MET A 137 4.10 -7.79 -20.12
N LYS A 138 4.34 -9.01 -19.63
CA LYS A 138 3.31 -9.78 -18.91
C LYS A 138 2.93 -9.12 -17.59
N ILE A 139 3.89 -8.56 -16.87
CA ILE A 139 3.64 -7.80 -15.63
C ILE A 139 2.83 -6.56 -15.94
N GLU A 140 3.25 -5.77 -16.93
CA GLU A 140 2.55 -4.56 -17.35
C GLU A 140 1.11 -4.86 -17.73
N GLN A 141 0.87 -5.87 -18.58
CA GLN A 141 -0.47 -6.28 -18.96
C GLN A 141 -1.33 -6.72 -17.76
N SER A 142 -0.74 -7.44 -16.80
CA SER A 142 -1.47 -7.94 -15.63
C SER A 142 -1.75 -6.84 -14.60
N CYS A 143 -0.84 -5.87 -14.48
CA CYS A 143 -0.85 -4.88 -13.41
C CYS A 143 -1.28 -3.48 -13.85
N SER A 144 -1.38 -3.18 -15.16
CA SER A 144 -1.76 -1.85 -15.65
C SER A 144 -3.13 -1.40 -15.15
N LEU A 145 -4.15 -2.26 -15.25
CA LEU A 145 -5.49 -1.94 -14.76
C LEU A 145 -5.51 -1.80 -13.23
N MET A 146 -4.75 -2.66 -12.54
CA MET A 146 -4.60 -2.61 -11.09
C MET A 146 -3.95 -1.31 -10.62
N LEU A 147 -2.86 -0.86 -11.28
CA LEU A 147 -2.22 0.42 -10.99
C LEU A 147 -3.14 1.61 -11.27
N LEU A 148 -3.91 1.56 -12.35
CA LEU A 148 -4.88 2.61 -12.65
C LEU A 148 -5.93 2.71 -11.53
N GLY A 149 -6.46 1.57 -11.10
CA GLY A 149 -7.39 1.48 -9.96
C GLY A 149 -6.77 2.00 -8.66
N LEU A 150 -5.53 1.64 -8.38
CA LEU A 150 -4.76 2.10 -7.22
C LEU A 150 -4.56 3.63 -7.24
N PHE A 151 -4.11 4.20 -8.35
CA PHE A 151 -3.91 5.65 -8.43
C PHE A 151 -5.23 6.42 -8.34
N ALA A 152 -6.29 5.91 -8.96
CA ALA A 152 -7.62 6.50 -8.84
C ALA A 152 -8.14 6.43 -7.40
N SER A 153 -8.00 5.28 -6.72
CA SER A 153 -8.46 5.12 -5.33
C SER A 153 -7.66 6.00 -4.35
N VAL A 154 -6.34 6.08 -4.51
CA VAL A 154 -5.48 6.97 -3.70
C VAL A 154 -5.84 8.43 -3.95
N ALA A 155 -6.05 8.85 -5.20
CA ALA A 155 -6.44 10.23 -5.51
C ALA A 155 -7.81 10.60 -4.90
N LEU A 156 -8.80 9.71 -5.04
CA LEU A 156 -10.12 9.91 -4.44
C LEU A 156 -10.03 9.98 -2.90
N THR A 157 -9.30 9.05 -2.30
CA THR A 157 -9.12 9.00 -0.84
C THR A 157 -8.38 10.25 -0.34
N PHE A 158 -7.37 10.72 -1.07
CA PHE A 158 -6.66 11.95 -0.77
C PHE A 158 -7.61 13.16 -0.79
N CYS A 159 -8.47 13.28 -1.80
CA CYS A 159 -9.46 14.35 -1.89
C CYS A 159 -10.47 14.31 -0.73
N VAL A 160 -11.02 13.13 -0.43
CA VAL A 160 -12.03 12.96 0.64
C VAL A 160 -11.42 13.24 2.01
N LEU A 161 -10.27 12.64 2.33
CA LEU A 161 -9.59 12.85 3.61
C LEU A 161 -9.08 14.29 3.75
N GLY A 162 -8.59 14.88 2.66
CA GLY A 162 -8.18 16.28 2.63
C GLY A 162 -9.34 17.22 2.94
N PHE A 163 -10.52 16.97 2.36
CA PHE A 163 -11.73 17.72 2.68
C PHE A 163 -12.12 17.56 4.16
N GLN A 164 -12.16 16.33 4.67
CA GLN A 164 -12.47 16.06 6.08
C GLN A 164 -11.49 16.74 7.05
N LEU A 165 -10.20 16.80 6.70
CA LEU A 165 -9.19 17.52 7.49
C LEU A 165 -9.40 19.05 7.46
N ILE A 166 -9.79 19.62 6.32
CA ILE A 166 -10.07 21.06 6.22
C ILE A 166 -11.31 21.41 7.04
N GLU A 167 -12.37 20.61 6.93
CA GLU A 167 -13.59 20.74 7.72
C GLU A 167 -13.28 20.67 9.22
N ALA A 168 -12.48 19.68 9.63
CA ALA A 168 -11.98 19.53 10.99
C ALA A 168 -11.24 20.75 11.54
N CYS A 169 -10.48 21.44 10.68
CA CYS A 169 -9.73 22.63 11.08
C CYS A 169 -10.59 23.91 11.10
N THR A 170 -11.69 23.94 10.32
CA THR A 170 -12.43 25.18 10.03
C THR A 170 -13.70 25.31 10.88
N ASP A 171 -14.42 24.22 11.09
CA ASP A 171 -15.67 24.25 11.87
C ASP A 171 -15.39 24.04 13.36
N LYS A 172 -15.53 25.12 14.15
CA LYS A 172 -15.36 25.09 15.61
C LYS A 172 -16.47 24.34 16.33
N ASN A 173 -17.57 24.00 15.65
CA ASN A 173 -18.69 23.27 16.23
C ASN A 173 -18.59 21.75 15.98
N LEU A 174 -17.66 21.30 15.14
CA LEU A 174 -17.42 19.87 14.92
C LEU A 174 -16.47 19.34 16.01
N ASP A 175 -17.02 18.65 17.00
CA ASP A 175 -16.24 17.89 17.98
C ASP A 175 -15.66 16.64 17.31
N ILE A 176 -14.54 16.81 16.61
CA ILE A 176 -13.80 15.69 16.03
C ILE A 176 -12.81 15.17 17.07
N SER A 177 -12.84 13.85 17.26
CA SER A 177 -11.93 13.14 18.14
C SER A 177 -10.48 13.28 17.66
N MET A 178 -9.56 13.72 18.52
CA MET A 178 -8.13 13.84 18.18
C MET A 178 -7.53 12.58 17.52
N PRO A 179 -7.83 11.35 17.98
CA PRO A 179 -7.45 10.11 17.29
C PRO A 179 -7.88 10.02 15.82
N GLN A 180 -9.03 10.58 15.45
CA GLN A 180 -9.54 10.56 14.07
C GLN A 180 -8.69 11.45 13.15
N VAL A 181 -8.32 12.65 13.62
CA VAL A 181 -7.42 13.55 12.87
C VAL A 181 -6.03 12.93 12.70
N ILE A 182 -5.50 12.33 13.77
CA ILE A 182 -4.20 11.63 13.73
C ILE A 182 -4.25 10.47 12.73
N PHE A 183 -5.34 9.69 12.74
CA PHE A 183 -5.55 8.61 11.78
C PHE A 183 -5.56 9.13 10.34
N TYR A 184 -6.24 10.24 10.04
CA TYR A 184 -6.25 10.83 8.69
C TYR A 184 -4.87 11.26 8.21
N ILE A 185 -4.12 11.97 9.07
CA ILE A 185 -2.75 12.41 8.74
C ILE A 185 -1.84 11.19 8.52
N GLN A 186 -1.94 10.19 9.40
CA GLN A 186 -1.14 8.97 9.30
C GLN A 186 -1.49 8.15 8.05
N PHE A 187 -2.77 8.04 7.71
CA PHE A 187 -3.21 7.30 6.52
C PHE A 187 -2.75 8.00 5.23
N LEU A 188 -2.86 9.33 5.17
CA LEU A 188 -2.35 10.12 4.04
C LEU A 188 -0.84 9.98 3.88
N SER A 189 -0.08 10.06 4.98
CA SER A 189 1.38 9.89 4.93
C SER A 189 1.77 8.49 4.45
N TYR A 190 1.03 7.46 4.88
CA TYR A 190 1.21 6.09 4.41
C TYR A 190 0.94 5.92 2.92
N CYS A 191 -0.17 6.47 2.40
CA CYS A 191 -0.47 6.46 0.97
C CYS A 191 0.62 7.17 0.15
N MET A 192 1.09 8.33 0.62
CA MET A 192 2.18 9.07 -0.04
C MET A 192 3.50 8.29 -0.02
N PHE A 193 3.80 7.58 1.06
CA PHE A 193 4.97 6.70 1.15
C PHE A 193 4.89 5.56 0.13
N LEU A 194 3.75 4.88 0.02
CA LEU A 194 3.55 3.84 -0.99
C LEU A 194 3.75 4.39 -2.40
N MET A 195 3.19 5.56 -2.70
CA MET A 195 3.39 6.25 -3.99
C MET A 195 4.86 6.59 -4.27
N PHE A 196 5.61 7.03 -3.27
CA PHE A 196 7.04 7.32 -3.40
C PHE A 196 7.87 6.06 -3.73
N VAL A 197 7.49 4.91 -3.18
CA VAL A 197 8.11 3.62 -3.48
C VAL A 197 7.92 3.26 -4.96
N TYR A 198 6.73 3.46 -5.52
CA TYR A 198 6.49 3.28 -6.96
C TYR A 198 7.39 4.19 -7.82
N TRP A 199 7.68 5.40 -7.34
CA TRP A 199 8.60 6.32 -8.02
C TRP A 199 10.06 5.84 -8.00
N LEU A 200 10.54 5.29 -6.87
CA LEU A 200 11.90 4.72 -6.76
C LEU A 200 12.14 3.52 -7.69
N GLY A 201 11.08 2.83 -8.09
CA GLY A 201 11.13 1.73 -9.06
C GLY A 201 11.44 2.17 -10.49
N ARG A 202 11.34 3.47 -10.84
CA ARG A 202 11.68 3.94 -12.19
C ARG A 202 13.18 3.75 -12.44
N PRO A 203 13.57 3.10 -13.56
CA PRO A 203 14.95 3.14 -14.01
C PRO A 203 15.31 4.61 -14.27
N LYS A 204 16.37 5.11 -13.64
CA LYS A 204 16.97 6.40 -13.99
C LYS A 204 17.55 6.27 -15.40
N SER A 205 16.74 6.54 -16.41
CA SER A 205 17.14 6.59 -17.81
C SER A 205 18.00 7.82 -18.15
N SER A 206 18.67 8.43 -17.15
CA SER A 206 19.34 9.73 -17.28
C SER A 206 20.81 9.74 -16.83
N GLN A 207 21.49 8.58 -16.81
CA GLN A 207 22.95 8.53 -16.60
C GLN A 207 23.73 7.83 -17.72
N LEU A 208 23.14 7.69 -18.91
CA LEU A 208 23.82 7.21 -20.12
C LEU A 208 23.89 8.31 -21.19
N ARG A 209 24.24 9.53 -20.79
CA ARG A 209 24.65 10.58 -21.72
C ARG A 209 25.99 11.14 -21.30
#